data_AF-A0A9P6HGQ1-F1
#
_entry.id   AF-A0A9P6HGQ1-F1
#
_cell.length_a   1.000
_cell.length_b   1.000
_cell.length_c   1.000
_cell.angle_alpha   90.00
_cell.angle_beta   90.00
_cell.angle_gamma   90.00
#
_symmetry.space_group_name_H-M   'P 1'
#
loop_
_entity.id
_entity.type
_entity.pdbx_description
1 polymer ?
#
loop_
_entity_poly.entity_id
_entity_poly.type
_entity_poly.pdbx_seq_one_letter_code
_entity_poly.pdbx_strand_id
1 'polypeptide(L)'
;MADNKTATLRKQLKIKAGVVKRLAKEKKLYAQENQDLTVKLDKLVADNGDEWDTKNGRKLVEESERMIEDTKKRLGAAVHELRDLIVQSKADPALSDAPELLNAEEEVKTATL
;
A
#
# COMPACT_ATOMS: atom_id res chain seq x y z
N MET A 1 -31.00 -15.12 8.38
CA MET A 1 -29.75 -15.46 7.65
C MET A 1 -29.14 -14.26 6.93
N ALA A 2 -29.94 -13.32 6.40
CA ALA A 2 -29.45 -12.08 5.79
C ALA A 2 -28.60 -11.23 6.75
N ASP A 3 -29.04 -11.04 8.00
CA ASP A 3 -28.33 -10.22 9.00
C ASP A 3 -26.89 -10.68 9.29
N ASN A 4 -26.65 -12.00 9.27
CA ASN A 4 -25.32 -12.55 9.51
C ASN A 4 -24.36 -12.31 8.32
N LYS A 5 -24.90 -12.32 7.09
CA LYS A 5 -24.12 -12.00 5.89
C LYS A 5 -23.73 -10.52 5.88
N THR A 6 -24.67 -9.63 6.15
CA THR A 6 -24.42 -8.18 6.23
C THR A 6 -23.38 -7.84 7.30
N ALA A 7 -23.50 -8.42 8.50
CA ALA A 7 -22.52 -8.23 9.57
C ALA A 7 -21.11 -8.74 9.18
N THR A 8 -21.05 -9.86 8.46
CA THR A 8 -19.79 -10.43 7.95
C THR A 8 -19.13 -9.50 6.92
N LEU A 9 -19.90 -9.01 5.94
CA LEU A 9 -19.41 -8.07 4.93
C LEU A 9 -18.89 -6.77 5.57
N ARG A 10 -19.65 -6.19 6.52
CA ARG A 10 -19.22 -4.99 7.26
C ARG A 10 -17.90 -5.21 7.99
N LYS A 11 -17.74 -6.34 8.69
CA LYS A 11 -16.50 -6.68 9.38
C LYS A 11 -15.33 -6.84 8.40
N GLN A 12 -15.56 -7.51 7.26
CA GLN A 12 -14.55 -7.70 6.25
C GLN A 12 -14.11 -6.38 5.60
N LEU A 13 -15.04 -5.45 5.34
CA LEU A 13 -14.73 -4.13 4.79
C LEU A 13 -13.75 -3.40 5.71
N LYS A 14 -14.04 -3.36 7.01
CA LYS A 14 -13.18 -2.74 8.02
C LYS A 14 -11.78 -3.37 8.05
N ILE A 15 -11.69 -4.69 8.02
CA ILE A 15 -10.42 -5.41 8.08
C ILE A 15 -9.59 -5.14 6.81
N LYS A 16 -10.18 -5.34 5.63
CA LYS A 16 -9.47 -5.23 4.35
C LYS A 16 -9.11 -3.77 4.02
N ALA A 17 -9.96 -2.80 4.35
CA ALA A 17 -9.61 -1.38 4.30
C ALA A 17 -8.40 -1.05 5.18
N GLY A 18 -8.34 -1.60 6.39
CA GLY A 18 -7.18 -1.45 7.26
C GLY A 18 -5.88 -2.07 6.69
N VAL A 19 -5.97 -3.18 5.95
CA VAL A 19 -4.82 -3.78 5.27
C VAL A 19 -4.32 -2.86 4.15
N VAL A 20 -5.21 -2.37 3.29
CA VAL A 20 -4.87 -1.43 2.20
C VAL A 20 -4.21 -0.17 2.77
N LYS A 21 -4.79 0.42 3.82
CA LYS A 21 -4.24 1.60 4.50
C LYS A 21 -2.80 1.40 4.99
N ARG A 22 -2.52 0.25 5.63
CA ARG A 22 -1.18 -0.05 6.16
C ARG A 22 -0.17 -0.25 5.03
N LEU A 23 -0.53 -1.02 3.99
CA LEU A 23 0.34 -1.25 2.83
C LEU A 23 0.61 0.04 2.05
N ALA A 24 -0.37 0.94 1.93
CA ALA A 24 -0.19 2.25 1.30
C ALA A 24 0.81 3.12 2.08
N LYS A 25 0.73 3.12 3.42
CA LYS A 25 1.70 3.81 4.29
C LYS A 25 3.09 3.19 4.19
N GLU A 26 3.19 1.86 4.20
CA GLU A 26 4.45 1.12 4.06
C GLU A 26 5.13 1.44 2.71
N LYS A 27 4.38 1.42 1.61
CA LYS A 27 4.86 1.83 0.28
C LYS A 27 5.42 3.26 0.31
N LYS A 28 4.70 4.19 0.95
CA LYS A 28 5.15 5.59 1.06
C LYS A 28 6.44 5.72 1.87
N LEU A 29 6.55 4.97 2.98
CA LEU A 29 7.75 4.96 3.81
C LEU A 29 8.97 4.48 3.02
N TYR A 30 8.86 3.33 2.34
CA TYR A 30 9.96 2.80 1.54
C TYR A 30 10.30 3.69 0.34
N ALA A 31 9.32 4.33 -0.29
CA ALA A 31 9.57 5.31 -1.33
C ALA A 31 10.41 6.51 -0.83
N GLN A 32 10.10 7.02 0.36
CA GLN A 32 10.87 8.10 0.97
C GLN A 32 12.30 7.65 1.32
N GLU A 33 12.44 6.46 1.91
CA GLU A 33 13.74 5.88 2.25
C GLU A 33 14.61 5.69 1.01
N ASN A 34 14.04 5.15 -0.08
CA ASN A 34 14.75 4.98 -1.34
C ASN A 34 15.19 6.32 -1.94
N GLN A 35 14.34 7.35 -1.84
CA GLN A 35 14.71 8.70 -2.26
C GLN A 35 15.91 9.23 -1.46
N ASP A 36 15.87 9.09 -0.13
CA ASP A 36 16.96 9.55 0.74
C ASP A 36 18.27 8.79 0.47
N LEU A 37 18.19 7.48 0.23
CA LEU A 37 19.34 6.64 -0.15
C LEU A 37 19.90 7.04 -1.52
N THR A 38 19.03 7.30 -2.50
CA THR A 38 19.42 7.77 -3.84
C THR A 38 20.14 9.11 -3.76
N VAL A 39 19.60 10.07 -3.01
CA VAL A 39 20.24 11.38 -2.81
C VAL A 39 21.60 11.25 -2.12
N LYS A 40 21.75 10.34 -1.16
CA LYS A 40 23.05 10.07 -0.52
C LYS A 40 24.05 9.48 -1.50
N LEU A 41 23.63 8.51 -2.32
CA LEU A 41 24.46 7.90 -3.34
C LEU A 41 24.89 8.93 -4.40
N ASP A 42 23.98 9.78 -4.88
CA ASP A 42 24.27 10.82 -5.86
C ASP A 42 25.33 11.79 -5.35
N LYS A 43 25.22 12.20 -4.07
CA LYS A 43 26.24 13.03 -3.40
C LYS A 43 27.57 12.32 -3.31
N LEU A 44 27.57 11.06 -2.88
CA LEU A 44 28.79 10.26 -2.77
C LEU A 44 29.50 10.13 -4.12
N VAL A 45 28.76 9.93 -5.21
CA VAL A 45 29.31 9.90 -6.57
C VAL A 45 29.85 11.27 -6.99
N ALA A 46 29.13 12.35 -6.70
CA ALA A 46 29.54 13.72 -7.03
C ALA A 46 30.83 14.14 -6.29
N ASP A 47 31.00 13.68 -5.06
CA ASP A 47 32.17 13.95 -4.22
C ASP A 47 33.38 13.05 -4.55
N ASN A 48 33.29 12.23 -5.62
CA ASN A 48 34.28 11.20 -5.98
C ASN A 48 34.60 10.23 -4.82
N GLY A 49 33.56 9.83 -4.08
CA GLY A 49 33.65 8.79 -3.08
C GLY A 49 34.25 7.50 -3.65
N ASP A 50 34.90 6.71 -2.80
CA ASP A 50 35.61 5.54 -3.28
C ASP A 50 34.67 4.47 -3.85
N GLU A 51 35.26 3.54 -4.60
CA GLU A 51 34.54 2.49 -5.31
C GLU A 51 33.75 1.58 -4.35
N TRP A 52 34.29 1.31 -3.17
CA TRP A 52 33.65 0.43 -2.20
C TRP A 52 32.39 1.09 -1.63
N ASP A 53 32.52 2.35 -1.18
CA ASP A 53 31.39 3.13 -0.66
C ASP A 53 30.30 3.31 -1.72
N THR A 54 30.68 3.64 -2.96
CA THR A 54 29.74 3.83 -4.07
C THR A 54 29.00 2.53 -4.42
N LYS A 55 29.71 1.40 -4.45
CA LYS A 55 29.12 0.09 -4.71
C LYS A 55 28.18 -0.33 -3.59
N ASN A 56 28.53 -0.04 -2.33
CA ASN A 56 27.67 -0.32 -1.20
C ASN A 56 26.40 0.54 -1.24
N GLY A 57 26.52 1.84 -1.54
CA GLY A 57 25.38 2.73 -1.71
C GLY A 57 24.40 2.27 -2.79
N ARG A 58 24.91 1.81 -3.95
CA ARG A 58 24.08 1.23 -5.01
C ARG A 58 23.30 0.00 -4.54
N LYS A 59 23.95 -0.92 -3.81
CA LYS A 59 23.28 -2.12 -3.28
C LYS A 59 22.13 -1.76 -2.32
N LEU A 60 22.34 -0.77 -1.45
CA LEU A 60 21.29 -0.33 -0.53
C LEU A 60 20.08 0.26 -1.28
N VAL A 61 20.32 1.04 -2.33
CA VAL A 61 19.25 1.54 -3.21
C VAL A 61 18.52 0.37 -3.87
N GLU A 62 19.23 -0.58 -4.49
CA GLU A 62 18.63 -1.75 -5.13
C GLU A 62 17.79 -2.60 -4.14
N GLU A 63 18.25 -2.77 -2.90
CA GLU A 63 17.48 -3.47 -1.86
C GLU A 63 16.20 -2.71 -1.48
N SER A 64 16.29 -1.38 -1.32
CA SER A 64 15.13 -0.53 -1.04
C SER A 64 14.11 -0.55 -2.19
N GLU A 65 14.57 -0.54 -3.44
CA GLU A 65 13.71 -0.67 -4.63
C GLU A 65 12.97 -2.02 -4.65
N ARG A 66 13.64 -3.11 -4.27
CA ARG A 66 13.00 -4.43 -4.15
C ARG A 66 11.90 -4.43 -3.10
N MET A 67 12.11 -3.77 -1.97
CA MET A 67 11.09 -3.62 -0.92
C MET A 67 9.88 -2.85 -1.42
N ILE A 68 10.10 -1.74 -2.14
CA ILE A 68 9.01 -0.98 -2.77
C ILE A 68 8.19 -1.86 -3.72
N GLU A 69 8.86 -2.66 -4.55
CA GLU A 69 8.18 -3.52 -5.53
C GLU A 69 7.37 -4.64 -4.87
N ASP A 70 7.90 -5.27 -3.82
CA ASP A 70 7.13 -6.24 -3.01
C ASP A 70 5.88 -5.59 -2.39
N THR A 71 6.04 -4.44 -1.72
CA THR A 71 4.92 -3.74 -1.10
C THR A 71 3.89 -3.29 -2.14
N LYS A 72 4.31 -2.86 -3.33
CA LYS A 72 3.41 -2.53 -4.45
C LYS A 72 2.57 -3.74 -4.88
N LYS A 73 3.19 -4.91 -5.05
CA LYS A 73 2.48 -6.15 -5.42
C LYS A 73 1.45 -6.54 -4.36
N ARG A 74 1.85 -6.53 -3.09
CA ARG A 74 0.96 -6.83 -1.95
C ARG A 74 -0.18 -5.81 -1.85
N LEU A 75 0.10 -4.52 -2.05
CA LEU A 75 -0.91 -3.46 -2.08
C LEU A 75 -1.90 -3.68 -3.23
N GLY A 76 -1.42 -4.00 -4.43
CA GLY A 76 -2.25 -4.27 -5.59
C GLY A 76 -3.22 -5.42 -5.36
N ALA A 77 -2.75 -6.53 -4.78
CA ALA A 77 -3.59 -7.67 -4.40
C ALA A 77 -4.64 -7.26 -3.35
N ALA A 78 -4.24 -6.54 -2.29
CA ALA A 78 -5.16 -6.08 -1.26
C ALA A 78 -6.23 -5.11 -1.79
N VAL A 79 -5.85 -4.22 -2.72
CA VAL A 79 -6.78 -3.31 -3.40
C VAL A 79 -7.78 -4.08 -4.26
N HIS A 80 -7.33 -5.10 -4.99
CA HIS A 80 -8.22 -5.96 -5.77
C HIS A 80 -9.25 -6.66 -4.87
N GLU A 81 -8.79 -7.32 -3.80
CA GLU A 81 -9.69 -7.99 -2.85
C GLU A 81 -10.69 -7.02 -2.19
N LEU A 82 -10.27 -5.80 -1.89
CA LEU A 82 -11.14 -4.78 -1.30
C LEU A 82 -12.17 -4.28 -2.31
N ARG A 83 -11.79 -4.11 -3.59
CA ARG A 83 -12.73 -3.75 -4.66
C ARG A 83 -13.80 -4.81 -4.86
N ASP A 84 -13.42 -6.08 -4.89
CA ASP A 84 -14.38 -7.19 -5.01
C ASP A 84 -15.38 -7.17 -3.84
N LEU A 85 -14.88 -6.90 -2.63
CA LEU A 85 -15.73 -6.80 -1.44
C LEU A 85 -16.65 -5.58 -1.47
N ILE A 86 -16.18 -4.42 -1.97
CA ILE A 86 -17.00 -3.22 -2.18
C ILE A 86 -18.15 -3.53 -3.14
N VAL A 87 -17.87 -4.19 -4.26
CA VAL A 87 -18.91 -4.58 -5.24
C VAL A 87 -19.95 -5.49 -4.61
N GLN A 88 -19.51 -6.51 -3.85
CA GLN A 88 -20.42 -7.40 -3.13
C GLN A 88 -21.25 -6.66 -2.07
N SER A 89 -20.66 -5.69 -1.38
CA SER A 89 -21.32 -4.92 -0.32
C SER A 89 -22.33 -3.93 -0.88
N LYS A 90 -22.10 -3.36 -2.07
CA LYS A 90 -23.06 -2.48 -2.76
C LYS A 90 -24.36 -3.18 -3.18
N ALA A 91 -24.33 -4.50 -3.34
CA ALA A 91 -25.53 -5.29 -3.62
C ALA A 91 -26.43 -5.46 -2.38
N ASP A 92 -25.97 -5.10 -1.19
CA ASP A 92 -26.73 -5.12 0.05
C ASP A 92 -27.22 -3.70 0.41
N PRO A 93 -28.53 -3.41 0.32
CA PRO A 93 -29.08 -2.10 0.64
C PRO A 93 -28.74 -1.61 2.05
N ALA A 94 -28.55 -2.53 3.02
CA ALA A 94 -28.21 -2.18 4.40
C ALA A 94 -26.77 -1.66 4.56
N LEU A 95 -25.92 -1.79 3.54
CA LEU A 95 -24.55 -1.30 3.52
C LEU A 95 -24.32 -0.08 2.63
N SER A 96 -25.34 0.33 1.86
CA SER A 96 -25.24 1.43 0.90
C SER A 96 -24.67 2.73 1.50
N ASP A 97 -25.10 3.09 2.72
CA ASP A 97 -24.63 4.25 3.46
C ASP A 97 -23.73 3.88 4.66
N ALA A 98 -23.21 2.65 4.69
CA ALA A 98 -22.38 2.21 5.81
C ALA A 98 -21.02 2.92 5.79
N PRO A 99 -20.54 3.45 6.94
CA PRO A 99 -19.26 4.14 7.01
C PRO A 99 -18.09 3.21 6.63
N GLU A 100 -18.21 1.90 6.85
CA GLU A 100 -17.20 0.94 6.42
C GLU A 100 -17.07 0.83 4.90
N LEU A 101 -18.17 0.98 4.16
CA LEU A 101 -18.16 0.96 2.69
C LEU A 101 -17.52 2.23 2.14
N LEU A 102 -17.95 3.40 2.65
CA LEU A 102 -17.39 4.70 2.26
C LEU A 102 -15.89 4.77 2.57
N ASN A 103 -15.48 4.31 3.75
CA ASN A 103 -14.06 4.25 4.11
C ASN A 103 -13.30 3.29 3.20
N ALA A 104 -13.86 2.12 2.87
CA ALA A 104 -13.21 1.18 1.96
C ALA A 104 -12.97 1.79 0.57
N GLU A 105 -13.94 2.54 0.02
CA GLU A 105 -13.79 3.24 -1.25
C GLU A 105 -12.71 4.33 -1.20
N GLU A 106 -12.66 5.10 -0.12
CA GLU A 106 -11.63 6.12 0.09
C GLU A 106 -10.23 5.50 0.16
N GLU A 107 -10.05 4.42 0.92
CA GLU A 107 -8.75 3.74 1.04
C GLU A 107 -8.30 3.14 -0.31
N VAL A 108 -9.21 2.63 -1.14
CA VAL A 108 -8.89 2.20 -2.53
C VAL A 108 -8.46 3.38 -3.39
N LYS A 109 -9.17 4.51 -3.31
CA LYS A 109 -8.83 5.71 -4.08
C LYS A 109 -7.46 6.24 -3.68
N THR A 110 -7.23 6.43 -2.38
CA THR A 110 -5.94 6.91 -1.83
C THR A 110 -4.78 5.96 -2.16
N ALA A 111 -5.00 4.64 -2.19
CA ALA A 111 -3.96 3.68 -2.54
C ALA A 111 -3.60 3.62 -4.04
N THR A 112 -4.45 4.17 -4.92
CA THR A 112 -4.30 4.10 -6.38
C THR A 112 -3.97 5.43 -7.04
N LEU A 113 -4.03 6.53 -6.28
CA LEU A 113 -3.41 7.82 -6.61
C LEU A 113 -1.89 7.78 -6.42
#